data_AF-A0A5M6I843-F1
#
_entry.id   AF-A0A5M6I843-F1
#
_cell.length_a   1.000
_cell.length_b   1.000
_cell.length_c   1.000
_cell.angle_alpha   90.00
_cell.angle_beta   90.00
_cell.angle_gamma   90.00
#
_symmetry.space_group_name_H-M   'P 1'
#
loop_
_entity.id
_entity.type
_entity.pdbx_description
1 polymer ?
#
loop_
_entity_poly.entity_id
_entity_poly.type
_entity_poly.pdbx_seq_one_letter_code
_entity_poly.pdbx_strand_id
1 'polypeptide(L)'
;MAAKNIKATVANNAPENTFPEIMKSIPQADIEAWLSDFTASVDARKMFEKKKAKTNANIQKNLDRYHKNGKKPCFAAFCIAANVPPSFVMGKEREGALYNVYAMDKLINLGSMLYYGNFPDVNKHMRAVLHNIQVTEQEKVPFTYAMAKASVSDKLPLDAKWSVKFRRNNEAEGTGAGQGSPVMRALQTCGIVRVVDEQRNKAYRANKNPLTAYIAELVAQ
;
A
#
# COMPACT_ATOMS: atom_id res chain seq x y z
N MET A 1 27.17 -13.91 -6.19
CA MET A 1 26.74 -12.51 -6.44
C MET A 1 26.18 -11.95 -5.16
N ALA A 2 26.94 -11.07 -4.49
CA ALA A 2 26.57 -10.49 -3.21
C ALA A 2 25.49 -9.41 -3.41
N ALA A 3 24.39 -9.50 -2.66
CA ALA A 3 23.37 -8.47 -2.60
C ALA A 3 24.00 -7.17 -2.08
N LYS A 4 24.02 -6.12 -2.91
CA LYS A 4 24.32 -4.77 -2.45
C LYS A 4 23.19 -4.38 -1.49
N ASN A 5 23.49 -4.42 -0.19
CA ASN A 5 22.67 -3.76 0.82
C ASN A 5 22.64 -2.27 0.46
N ILE A 6 21.55 -1.82 -0.15
CA ILE A 6 21.21 -0.40 -0.27
C ILE A 6 20.91 0.09 1.15
N LYS A 7 21.95 0.40 1.91
CA LYS A 7 21.81 1.23 3.10
C LYS A 7 21.47 2.62 2.59
N ALA A 8 20.18 2.96 2.62
CA ALA A 8 19.75 4.35 2.51
C ALA A 8 20.53 5.15 3.55
N THR A 9 21.49 5.95 3.07
CA THR A 9 22.25 6.85 3.91
C THR A 9 21.37 8.07 4.09
N VAL A 10 20.37 7.97 4.98
CA VAL A 10 19.66 9.14 5.47
C VAL A 10 20.59 9.78 6.49
N ALA A 11 21.53 10.57 5.99
CA ALA A 11 22.45 11.35 6.81
C ALA A 11 21.66 12.41 7.58
N ASN A 12 21.93 12.48 8.88
CA ASN A 12 21.49 13.54 9.78
C ASN A 12 21.81 14.92 9.19
N ASN A 13 20.78 15.76 8.95
CA ASN A 13 20.71 17.19 9.30
C ASN A 13 19.48 17.88 8.65
N ALA A 14 18.82 18.73 9.44
CA ALA A 14 17.70 19.66 9.15
C ALA A 14 16.32 19.23 9.73
N PRO A 15 15.46 20.19 10.16
CA PRO A 15 14.14 19.87 10.71
C PRO A 15 13.31 19.14 9.65
N GLU A 16 12.88 17.93 10.02
CA GLU A 16 11.92 17.04 9.38
C GLU A 16 11.49 17.40 7.94
N ASN A 17 12.27 16.99 6.93
CA ASN A 17 11.81 17.01 5.54
C ASN A 17 10.45 16.32 5.44
N THR A 18 9.48 17.00 4.84
CA THR A 18 8.15 16.45 4.55
C THR A 18 8.28 15.26 3.61
N PHE A 19 7.31 14.33 3.64
CA PHE A 19 7.36 13.16 2.76
C PHE A 19 7.48 13.49 1.25
N PRO A 20 6.83 14.54 0.72
CA PRO A 20 7.06 15.02 -0.65
C PRO A 20 8.50 15.48 -0.92
N GLU A 21 9.15 16.13 0.04
CA GLU A 21 10.55 16.56 -0.09
C GLU A 21 11.49 15.36 -0.11
N ILE A 22 11.25 14.37 0.76
CA ILE A 22 11.99 13.10 0.74
C ILE A 22 11.89 12.42 -0.62
N MET A 23 10.68 12.34 -1.21
CA MET A 23 10.52 11.73 -2.54
C MET A 23 11.29 12.47 -3.64
N LYS A 24 11.31 13.81 -3.59
CA LYS A 24 11.98 14.65 -4.58
C LYS A 24 13.50 14.66 -4.42
N SER A 25 14.02 14.39 -3.22
CA SER A 25 15.46 14.37 -2.94
C SER A 25 16.14 13.05 -3.32
N ILE A 26 15.40 12.03 -3.74
CA ILE A 26 15.99 10.72 -4.06
C ILE A 26 16.85 10.84 -5.33
N PRO A 27 18.13 10.41 -5.29
CA PRO A 27 18.99 10.40 -6.45
C PRO A 27 18.41 9.56 -7.60
N GLN A 28 18.52 10.07 -8.83
CA GLN A 28 18.07 9.37 -10.03
C GLN A 28 18.70 7.97 -10.18
N ALA A 29 19.96 7.80 -9.77
CA ALA A 29 20.65 6.51 -9.78
C ALA A 29 19.97 5.47 -8.86
N ASP A 30 19.46 5.90 -7.70
CA ASP A 30 18.75 5.01 -6.77
C ASP A 30 17.37 4.62 -7.32
N ILE A 31 16.69 5.55 -7.99
CA ILE A 31 15.43 5.29 -8.71
C ILE A 31 15.64 4.23 -9.79
N GLU A 32 16.68 4.39 -10.62
CA GLU A 32 17.02 3.44 -11.69
C GLU A 32 17.40 2.06 -11.15
N ALA A 33 18.20 2.02 -10.09
CA ALA A 33 18.56 0.78 -9.40
C ALA A 33 17.32 0.06 -8.89
N TRP A 34 16.43 0.77 -8.19
CA TRP A 34 15.18 0.20 -7.67
C TRP A 34 14.27 -0.33 -8.79
N LEU A 35 14.14 0.41 -9.90
CA LEU A 35 13.32 0.00 -11.05
C LEU A 35 13.87 -1.26 -11.75
N SER A 36 15.20 -1.38 -11.81
CA SER A 36 15.88 -2.57 -12.34
C SER A 36 15.59 -3.78 -11.47
N ASP A 37 15.78 -3.66 -10.16
CA ASP A 37 15.54 -4.74 -9.19
C ASP A 37 14.05 -5.11 -9.10
N PHE A 38 13.15 -4.13 -9.23
CA PHE A 38 11.71 -4.37 -9.28
C PHE A 38 11.32 -5.17 -10.52
N THR A 39 11.91 -4.84 -11.68
CA THR A 39 11.71 -5.59 -12.92
C THR A 39 12.13 -7.06 -12.74
N ALA A 40 13.33 -7.29 -12.21
CA ALA A 40 13.82 -8.63 -11.94
C ALA A 40 12.91 -9.41 -10.95
N SER A 41 12.39 -8.72 -9.93
CA SER A 41 11.48 -9.32 -8.94
C SER A 41 10.12 -9.70 -9.54
N VAL A 42 9.58 -8.89 -10.45
CA VAL A 42 8.33 -9.20 -11.17
C VAL A 42 8.53 -10.37 -12.13
N ASP A 43 9.65 -10.44 -12.85
CA ASP A 43 9.96 -11.56 -13.74
C ASP A 43 10.11 -12.87 -12.96
N ALA A 44 10.81 -12.84 -11.81
CA ALA A 44 10.87 -13.97 -10.89
C ALA A 44 9.47 -14.39 -10.41
N ARG A 45 8.59 -13.42 -10.10
CA ARG A 45 7.20 -13.71 -9.72
C ARG A 45 6.43 -14.38 -10.85
N LYS A 46 6.55 -13.89 -12.08
CA LYS A 46 5.90 -14.46 -13.25
C LYS A 46 6.34 -15.92 -13.47
N MET A 47 7.63 -16.19 -13.33
CA MET A 47 8.18 -17.55 -13.42
C MET A 47 7.64 -18.47 -12.32
N PHE A 48 7.59 -18.00 -11.08
CA PHE A 48 7.02 -18.76 -9.96
C PHE A 48 5.56 -19.14 -10.24
N GLU A 49 4.74 -18.17 -10.66
CA GLU A 49 3.31 -18.41 -10.92
C GLU A 49 3.08 -19.36 -12.10
N LYS A 50 3.90 -19.29 -13.15
CA LYS A 50 3.87 -20.23 -14.28
C LYS A 50 4.19 -21.67 -13.84
N LYS A 51 5.16 -21.83 -12.93
CA LYS A 51 5.53 -23.16 -12.37
C LYS A 51 4.42 -23.72 -11.47
N LYS A 52 3.79 -22.87 -10.66
CA LYS A 52 2.73 -23.27 -9.72
C LYS A 52 1.47 -23.76 -10.43
N ALA A 53 1.02 -23.05 -11.46
CA ALA A 53 -0.11 -23.46 -12.27
C ALA A 53 0.01 -22.90 -13.68
N LYS A 54 0.12 -23.78 -14.69
CA LYS A 54 0.26 -23.39 -16.10
C LYS A 54 -0.91 -22.52 -16.61
N THR A 55 -2.07 -22.53 -15.93
CA THR A 55 -3.30 -21.82 -16.31
C THR A 55 -3.52 -20.49 -15.59
N ASN A 56 -2.54 -19.94 -14.85
CA ASN A 56 -2.65 -18.65 -14.14
C ASN A 56 -2.63 -17.41 -15.06
N ALA A 57 -3.34 -17.45 -16.20
CA ALA A 57 -3.36 -16.40 -17.21
C ALA A 57 -3.77 -15.02 -16.66
N ASN A 58 -4.75 -14.97 -15.75
CA ASN A 58 -5.19 -13.72 -15.11
C ASN A 58 -4.11 -13.09 -14.22
N ILE A 59 -3.36 -13.92 -13.48
CA ILE A 59 -2.25 -13.42 -12.64
C ILE A 59 -1.14 -12.88 -13.54
N GLN A 60 -0.81 -13.57 -14.64
CA GLN A 60 0.19 -13.08 -15.60
C GLN A 60 -0.22 -11.74 -16.21
N LYS A 61 -1.46 -11.61 -16.69
CA LYS A 61 -2.02 -10.36 -17.22
C LYS A 61 -1.96 -9.22 -16.20
N ASN A 62 -2.29 -9.51 -14.94
CA ASN A 62 -2.22 -8.53 -13.86
C ASN A 62 -0.77 -8.11 -13.58
N LEU A 63 0.17 -9.07 -13.50
CA LEU A 63 1.59 -8.79 -13.31
C LEU A 63 2.16 -7.94 -14.44
N ASP A 64 1.82 -8.22 -15.70
CA ASP A 64 2.25 -7.41 -16.85
C ASP A 64 1.72 -5.97 -16.77
N ARG A 65 0.44 -5.81 -16.43
CA ARG A 65 -0.17 -4.50 -16.25
C ARG A 65 0.51 -3.72 -15.12
N TYR A 66 0.73 -4.35 -13.97
CA TYR A 66 1.33 -3.69 -12.82
C TYR A 66 2.82 -3.48 -12.98
N HIS A 67 3.51 -4.30 -13.76
CA HIS A 67 4.89 -4.04 -14.16
C HIS A 67 4.98 -2.77 -14.98
N LYS A 68 4.14 -2.65 -16.03
CA LYS A 68 4.08 -1.45 -16.86
C LYS A 68 3.77 -0.20 -16.03
N ASN A 69 2.82 -0.29 -15.11
CA ASN A 69 2.41 0.86 -14.29
C ASN A 69 3.39 1.17 -13.15
N GLY A 70 4.06 0.16 -12.60
CA GLY A 70 5.05 0.28 -11.53
C GLY A 70 6.46 0.62 -12.02
N LYS A 71 6.76 0.45 -13.32
CA LYS A 71 8.03 0.88 -13.91
C LYS A 71 8.05 2.39 -14.21
N LYS A 72 7.66 3.19 -13.22
CA LYS A 72 7.62 4.66 -13.30
C LYS A 72 8.53 5.25 -12.23
N PRO A 73 9.34 6.28 -12.54
CA PRO A 73 10.19 6.96 -11.55
C PRO A 73 9.43 7.43 -10.31
N CYS A 74 8.21 7.96 -10.49
CA CYS A 74 7.37 8.42 -9.38
C CYS A 74 7.03 7.31 -8.38
N PHE A 75 6.76 6.09 -8.86
CA PHE A 75 6.45 4.95 -7.99
C PHE A 75 7.70 4.45 -7.26
N ALA A 76 8.83 4.38 -7.95
CA ALA A 76 10.10 4.00 -7.35
C ALA A 76 10.53 5.00 -6.27
N ALA A 77 10.42 6.31 -6.52
CA ALA A 77 10.69 7.35 -5.53
C ALA A 77 9.80 7.19 -4.29
N PHE A 78 8.50 6.96 -4.47
CA PHE A 78 7.59 6.63 -3.36
C PHE A 78 8.04 5.39 -2.58
N CYS A 79 8.37 4.30 -3.26
CA CYS A 79 8.79 3.06 -2.61
C CYS A 79 10.09 3.23 -1.83
N ILE A 80 11.09 3.94 -2.37
CA ILE A 80 12.35 4.22 -1.68
C ILE A 80 12.08 5.07 -0.43
N ALA A 81 11.30 6.15 -0.55
CA ALA A 81 10.94 7.03 0.57
C ALA A 81 10.16 6.28 1.67
N ALA A 82 9.29 5.34 1.28
CA ALA A 82 8.51 4.50 2.18
C ALA A 82 9.26 3.24 2.65
N ASN A 83 10.54 3.08 2.32
CA ASN A 83 11.37 1.91 2.64
C ASN A 83 10.76 0.57 2.18
N VAL A 84 10.14 0.57 1.00
CA VAL A 84 9.58 -0.62 0.35
C VAL A 84 10.63 -1.23 -0.57
N PRO A 85 11.15 -2.43 -0.26
CA PRO A 85 12.16 -3.07 -1.10
C PRO A 85 11.54 -3.55 -2.41
N PRO A 86 12.26 -3.53 -3.54
CA PRO A 86 11.73 -3.96 -4.84
C PRO A 86 11.26 -5.43 -4.85
N SER A 87 11.81 -6.25 -3.96
CA SER A 87 11.44 -7.65 -3.75
C SER A 87 10.08 -7.87 -3.07
N PHE A 88 9.35 -6.82 -2.66
CA PHE A 88 8.07 -6.95 -1.96
C PHE A 88 7.04 -7.82 -2.72
N VAL A 89 7.08 -7.83 -4.05
CA VAL A 89 6.21 -8.65 -4.92
C VAL A 89 6.46 -10.16 -4.77
N MET A 90 7.63 -10.53 -4.25
CA MET A 90 8.04 -11.88 -3.89
C MET A 90 7.88 -12.15 -2.39
N GLY A 91 7.38 -11.20 -1.60
CA GLY A 91 7.11 -11.40 -0.19
C GLY A 91 6.03 -12.46 0.02
N LYS A 92 6.26 -13.41 0.93
CA LYS A 92 5.26 -14.42 1.29
C LYS A 92 4.09 -13.76 2.02
N GLU A 93 2.86 -14.11 1.64
CA GLU A 93 1.63 -13.67 2.32
C GLU A 93 1.08 -14.77 3.23
N ARG A 94 1.10 -16.01 2.74
CA ARG A 94 0.82 -17.24 3.50
C ARG A 94 1.54 -18.41 2.81
N GLU A 95 1.49 -19.60 3.40
CA GLU A 95 2.08 -20.77 2.77
C GLU A 95 1.53 -20.98 1.35
N GLY A 96 2.46 -21.17 0.39
CA GLY A 96 2.14 -21.32 -1.02
C GLY A 96 1.59 -20.07 -1.73
N ALA A 97 1.47 -18.91 -1.07
CA ALA A 97 1.01 -17.68 -1.69
C ALA A 97 1.97 -16.51 -1.41
N LEU A 98 2.36 -15.84 -2.49
CA LEU A 98 3.16 -14.63 -2.47
C LEU A 98 2.24 -13.39 -2.48
N TYR A 99 2.84 -12.21 -2.36
CA TYR A 99 2.16 -10.92 -2.26
C TYR A 99 0.94 -10.78 -3.18
N ASN A 100 -0.16 -10.29 -2.61
CA ASN A 100 -1.42 -10.08 -3.32
C ASN A 100 -1.24 -9.11 -4.50
N VAL A 101 -1.44 -9.61 -5.72
CA VAL A 101 -1.31 -8.79 -6.94
C VAL A 101 -2.29 -7.62 -6.98
N TYR A 102 -3.49 -7.74 -6.40
CA TYR A 102 -4.43 -6.63 -6.34
C TYR A 102 -3.98 -5.53 -5.37
N ALA A 103 -3.16 -5.85 -4.38
CA ALA A 103 -2.56 -4.85 -3.49
C ALA A 103 -1.47 -4.03 -4.21
N MET A 104 -0.83 -4.59 -5.25
CA MET A 104 0.13 -3.84 -6.06
C MET A 104 -0.54 -2.67 -6.79
N ASP A 105 -1.73 -2.88 -7.35
CA ASP A 105 -2.51 -1.82 -8.01
C ASP A 105 -2.76 -0.64 -7.06
N LYS A 106 -3.18 -0.95 -5.83
CA LYS A 106 -3.45 0.05 -4.81
C LYS A 106 -2.19 0.80 -4.39
N LEU A 107 -1.08 0.10 -4.25
CA LEU A 107 0.20 0.69 -3.88
C LEU A 107 0.74 1.59 -5.00
N ILE A 108 0.66 1.16 -6.26
CA ILE A 108 1.09 1.94 -7.43
C ILE A 108 0.26 3.22 -7.58
N ASN A 109 -1.08 3.11 -7.46
CA ASN A 109 -1.95 4.26 -7.52
C ASN A 109 -1.68 5.24 -6.37
N LEU A 110 -1.56 4.76 -5.12
CA LEU A 110 -1.23 5.61 -3.98
C LEU A 110 0.10 6.34 -4.20
N GLY A 111 1.18 5.60 -4.48
CA GLY A 111 2.51 6.18 -4.63
C GLY A 111 2.60 7.18 -5.78
N SER A 112 2.00 6.86 -6.92
CA SER A 112 1.98 7.77 -8.08
C SER A 112 1.23 9.08 -7.77
N MET A 113 0.05 8.98 -7.13
CA MET A 113 -0.76 10.16 -6.84
C MET A 113 -0.14 11.04 -5.76
N LEU A 114 0.50 10.44 -4.75
CA LEU A 114 1.23 11.21 -3.73
C LEU A 114 2.43 11.93 -4.31
N TYR A 115 3.17 11.30 -5.23
CA TYR A 115 4.32 11.93 -5.89
C TYR A 115 3.91 13.20 -6.67
N TYR A 116 2.77 13.15 -7.37
CA TYR A 116 2.25 14.30 -8.12
C TYR A 116 1.44 15.30 -7.28
N GLY A 117 1.21 15.03 -5.99
CA GLY A 117 0.37 15.88 -5.13
C GLY A 117 -1.13 15.77 -5.41
N ASN A 118 -1.59 14.73 -6.12
CA ASN A 118 -2.99 14.56 -6.53
C ASN A 118 -3.73 13.56 -5.63
N PHE A 119 -3.76 13.81 -4.32
CA PHE A 119 -4.49 12.93 -3.39
C PHE A 119 -5.97 12.68 -3.75
N PRO A 120 -6.73 13.66 -4.30
CA PRO A 120 -8.10 13.43 -4.77
C PRO A 120 -8.24 12.36 -5.86
N ASP A 121 -7.16 11.92 -6.52
CA ASP A 121 -7.15 10.87 -7.54
C ASP A 121 -6.67 9.50 -6.99
N VAL A 122 -6.30 9.42 -5.71
CA VAL A 122 -6.04 8.14 -5.02
C VAL A 122 -7.31 7.30 -5.01
N ASN A 123 -7.23 5.99 -5.22
CA ASN A 123 -8.38 5.09 -5.29
C ASN A 123 -9.42 5.35 -4.17
N LYS A 124 -10.70 5.50 -4.52
CA LYS A 124 -11.76 5.87 -3.57
C LYS A 124 -11.86 4.94 -2.34
N HIS A 125 -11.54 3.65 -2.49
CA HIS A 125 -11.52 2.70 -1.36
C HIS A 125 -10.35 2.98 -0.43
N MET A 126 -9.17 3.26 -1.00
CA MET A 126 -7.98 3.67 -0.25
C MET A 126 -8.25 4.96 0.54
N ARG A 127 -8.83 5.98 -0.09
CA ARG A 127 -9.18 7.24 0.60
C ARG A 127 -10.17 7.03 1.74
N ALA A 128 -11.23 6.23 1.53
CA ALA A 128 -12.19 5.92 2.58
C ALA A 128 -11.55 5.19 3.77
N VAL A 129 -10.69 4.20 3.51
CA VAL A 129 -9.97 3.48 4.56
C VAL A 129 -8.99 4.39 5.31
N LEU A 130 -8.21 5.21 4.60
CA LEU A 130 -7.27 6.16 5.22
C LEU A 130 -8.01 7.15 6.14
N HIS A 131 -9.14 7.70 5.68
CA HIS A 131 -10.01 8.53 6.50
C HIS A 131 -10.46 7.82 7.77
N ASN A 132 -10.99 6.60 7.63
CA ASN A 132 -11.55 5.90 8.77
C ASN A 132 -10.48 5.42 9.76
N ILE A 133 -9.25 5.16 9.30
CA ILE A 133 -8.10 4.94 10.18
C ILE A 133 -7.88 6.16 11.07
N GLN A 134 -7.85 7.38 10.52
CA GLN A 134 -7.68 8.61 11.31
C GLN A 134 -8.80 8.78 12.35
N VAL A 135 -10.05 8.53 11.97
CA VAL A 135 -11.18 8.53 12.91
C VAL A 135 -10.95 7.56 14.07
N THR A 136 -10.50 6.33 13.79
CA THR A 136 -10.23 5.35 14.85
C THR A 136 -9.01 5.68 15.71
N GLU A 137 -8.00 6.35 15.15
CA GLU A 137 -6.85 6.83 15.92
C GLU A 137 -7.24 7.96 16.88
N GLN A 138 -8.08 8.91 16.44
CA GLN A 138 -8.63 9.97 17.31
C GLN A 138 -9.45 9.39 18.47
N GLU A 139 -10.20 8.32 18.20
CA GLU A 139 -10.99 7.59 19.20
C GLU A 139 -10.16 6.59 20.02
N LYS A 140 -8.85 6.45 19.73
CA LYS A 140 -7.95 5.50 20.37
C LYS A 140 -8.42 4.04 20.29
N VAL A 141 -9.16 3.66 19.24
CA VAL A 141 -9.63 2.28 18.98
C VAL A 141 -8.87 1.66 17.81
N PRO A 142 -8.46 0.38 17.85
CA PRO A 142 -7.81 -0.24 16.70
C PRO A 142 -8.73 -0.31 15.48
N PHE A 143 -8.21 -0.01 14.29
CA PHE A 143 -8.95 -0.17 13.05
C PHE A 143 -9.00 -1.66 12.69
N THR A 144 -10.19 -2.26 12.56
CA THR A 144 -10.30 -3.70 12.29
C THR A 144 -10.45 -4.01 10.81
N TYR A 145 -10.18 -5.26 10.44
CA TYR A 145 -10.41 -5.70 9.07
C TYR A 145 -11.90 -5.63 8.65
N ALA A 146 -12.84 -5.80 9.59
CA ALA A 146 -14.27 -5.61 9.32
C ALA A 146 -14.58 -4.15 8.97
N MET A 147 -13.98 -3.20 9.69
CA MET A 147 -14.08 -1.76 9.40
C MET A 147 -13.50 -1.42 8.01
N ALA A 148 -12.40 -2.05 7.62
CA ALA A 148 -11.83 -1.89 6.28
C ALA A 148 -12.83 -2.27 5.17
N LYS A 149 -13.52 -3.42 5.32
CA LYS A 149 -14.55 -3.84 4.35
C LYS A 149 -15.76 -2.90 4.36
N ALA A 150 -16.21 -2.48 5.53
CA ALA A 150 -17.33 -1.54 5.68
C ALA A 150 -17.03 -0.14 5.13
N SER A 151 -15.75 0.24 5.02
CA SER A 151 -15.31 1.47 4.33
C SER A 151 -15.50 1.39 2.81
N VAL A 152 -15.48 0.17 2.26
CA VAL A 152 -15.67 -0.10 0.83
C VAL A 152 -17.15 -0.26 0.48
N SER A 153 -17.96 -0.87 1.36
CA SER A 153 -19.38 -1.11 1.09
C SER A 153 -20.24 -0.65 2.26
N ASP A 154 -21.21 0.22 1.98
CA ASP A 154 -22.25 0.67 2.90
C ASP A 154 -23.25 -0.45 3.26
N LYS A 155 -23.27 -1.55 2.49
CA LYS A 155 -24.14 -2.72 2.69
C LYS A 155 -23.64 -3.68 3.77
N LEU A 156 -22.36 -3.59 4.13
CA LEU A 156 -21.80 -4.41 5.20
C LEU A 156 -22.21 -3.88 6.58
N PRO A 157 -22.46 -4.75 7.57
CA PRO A 157 -22.79 -4.30 8.92
C PRO A 157 -21.62 -3.56 9.56
N LEU A 158 -21.93 -2.49 10.28
CA LEU A 158 -20.99 -1.69 11.05
C LEU A 158 -21.72 -1.12 12.25
N ASP A 159 -21.08 -1.11 13.43
CA ASP A 159 -21.65 -0.53 14.65
C ASP A 159 -22.18 0.89 14.39
N ALA A 160 -23.31 1.23 14.99
CA ALA A 160 -23.96 2.53 14.81
C ALA A 160 -23.01 3.71 15.14
N LYS A 161 -22.15 3.54 16.16
CA LYS A 161 -21.12 4.53 16.52
C LYS A 161 -20.19 4.86 15.36
N TRP A 162 -19.82 3.84 14.57
CA TRP A 162 -18.90 4.02 13.44
C TRP A 162 -19.64 4.41 12.16
N SER A 163 -20.86 3.93 11.97
CA SER A 163 -21.67 4.22 10.78
C SER A 163 -21.90 5.72 10.55
N VAL A 164 -21.98 6.51 11.62
CA VAL A 164 -22.13 7.97 11.54
C VAL A 164 -20.82 8.73 11.33
N LYS A 165 -19.66 8.12 11.63
CA LYS A 165 -18.34 8.77 11.54
C LYS A 165 -17.55 8.35 10.30
N PHE A 166 -17.82 7.15 9.80
CA PHE A 166 -17.02 6.56 8.73
C PHE A 166 -17.47 7.04 7.35
N ARG A 167 -16.48 7.34 6.51
CA ARG A 167 -16.68 7.46 5.07
C ARG A 167 -16.86 6.07 4.47
N ARG A 168 -17.98 5.82 3.81
CA ARG A 168 -18.31 4.52 3.20
C ARG A 168 -18.64 4.70 1.73
N ASN A 169 -18.18 3.79 0.88
CA ASN A 169 -18.59 3.75 -0.52
C ASN A 169 -19.82 2.85 -0.70
N ASN A 170 -20.64 3.14 -1.70
CA ASN A 170 -21.85 2.36 -2.03
C ASN A 170 -21.52 1.22 -3.02
N GLU A 171 -20.60 0.34 -2.63
CA GLU A 171 -20.28 -0.87 -3.42
C GLU A 171 -21.15 -2.05 -3.01
N ALA A 172 -21.31 -3.03 -3.91
CA ALA A 172 -21.93 -4.31 -3.58
C ALA A 172 -21.16 -5.03 -2.45
N GLU A 173 -21.87 -5.87 -1.70
CA GLU A 173 -21.32 -6.55 -0.51
C GLU A 173 -20.04 -7.35 -0.82
N GLY A 174 -20.05 -8.11 -1.93
CA GLY A 174 -18.89 -8.90 -2.39
C GLY A 174 -17.67 -8.05 -2.73
N THR A 175 -17.87 -6.82 -3.23
CA THR A 175 -16.77 -5.87 -3.52
C THR A 175 -16.08 -5.42 -2.23
N GLY A 176 -16.83 -5.32 -1.13
CA GLY A 176 -16.29 -4.98 0.20
C GLY A 176 -15.15 -5.91 0.61
N ALA A 177 -15.37 -7.22 0.50
CA ALA A 177 -14.35 -8.23 0.78
C ALA A 177 -13.20 -8.19 -0.24
N GLY A 178 -13.50 -7.98 -1.52
CA GLY A 178 -12.53 -7.97 -2.61
C GLY A 178 -11.57 -6.77 -2.61
N GLN A 179 -11.99 -5.60 -2.10
CA GLN A 179 -11.18 -4.38 -2.10
C GLN A 179 -10.59 -4.04 -0.73
N GLY A 180 -11.20 -4.47 0.37
CA GLY A 180 -10.67 -4.24 1.73
C GLY A 180 -9.30 -4.88 1.96
N SER A 181 -9.13 -6.16 1.58
CA SER A 181 -7.84 -6.88 1.74
C SER A 181 -6.69 -6.21 1.00
N PRO A 182 -6.83 -5.94 -0.31
CA PRO A 182 -5.75 -5.32 -1.07
C PRO A 182 -5.35 -3.93 -0.56
N VAL A 183 -6.33 -3.14 -0.09
CA VAL A 183 -6.06 -1.81 0.49
C VAL A 183 -5.24 -1.95 1.78
N MET A 184 -5.68 -2.76 2.74
CA MET A 184 -4.96 -2.94 4.00
C MET A 184 -3.56 -3.52 3.78
N ARG A 185 -3.41 -4.44 2.82
CA ARG A 185 -2.10 -4.99 2.48
C ARG A 185 -1.17 -3.94 1.90
N ALA A 186 -1.66 -3.09 0.99
CA ALA A 186 -0.85 -1.99 0.45
C ALA A 186 -0.41 -1.00 1.53
N LEU A 187 -1.33 -0.62 2.43
CA LEU A 187 -1.03 0.28 3.56
C LEU A 187 0.00 -0.31 4.53
N GLN A 188 -0.05 -1.63 4.76
CA GLN A 188 0.95 -2.31 5.58
C GLN A 188 2.32 -2.31 4.88
N THR A 189 2.35 -2.55 3.56
CA THR A 189 3.58 -2.62 2.77
C THR A 189 4.36 -1.31 2.79
N CYS A 190 3.69 -0.16 2.61
CA CYS A 190 4.35 1.15 2.71
C CYS A 190 4.48 1.64 4.16
N GLY A 191 4.16 0.82 5.16
CA GLY A 191 4.36 1.16 6.55
C GLY A 191 3.41 2.23 7.09
N ILE A 192 2.26 2.50 6.45
CA ILE A 192 1.24 3.42 6.99
C ILE A 192 0.55 2.78 8.22
N VAL A 193 0.29 1.48 8.17
CA VAL A 193 -0.30 0.73 9.28
C VAL A 193 0.58 -0.42 9.73
N ARG A 194 0.48 -0.76 11.02
CA ARG A 194 1.01 -2.01 11.59
C ARG A 194 -0.13 -2.86 12.16
N VAL A 195 0.07 -4.16 12.16
CA VAL A 195 -0.85 -5.10 12.83
C VAL A 195 -0.57 -5.04 14.33
N VAL A 196 -1.63 -4.95 15.12
CA VAL A 196 -1.57 -5.00 16.59
C VAL A 196 -2.34 -6.18 17.19
N ASP A 197 -3.18 -6.83 16.38
CA ASP A 197 -3.82 -8.09 16.73
C ASP A 197 -3.89 -8.96 15.45
N GLU A 198 -3.39 -10.19 15.53
CA GLU A 198 -3.35 -11.17 14.44
C GLU A 198 -4.47 -12.20 14.50
N GLN A 199 -5.36 -12.13 15.50
CA GLN A 199 -6.49 -13.04 15.63
C GLN A 199 -7.49 -12.92 14.46
N ARG A 200 -8.59 -13.67 14.55
CA ARG A 200 -9.60 -13.85 13.50
C ARG A 200 -10.09 -12.54 12.88
N ASN A 201 -10.09 -11.45 13.64
CA ASN A 201 -10.31 -10.09 13.14
C ASN A 201 -9.05 -9.23 13.31
N LYS A 202 -8.13 -9.33 12.35
CA LYS A 202 -6.91 -8.52 12.35
C LYS A 202 -7.20 -7.06 12.66
N ALA A 203 -6.46 -6.50 13.60
CA ALA A 203 -6.57 -5.11 14.01
C ALA A 203 -5.28 -4.35 13.69
N TYR A 204 -5.45 -3.07 13.36
CA TYR A 204 -4.41 -2.23 12.81
C TYR A 204 -4.32 -0.90 13.57
N ARG A 205 -3.11 -0.35 13.61
CA ARG A 205 -2.82 1.01 14.09
C ARG A 205 -2.02 1.76 13.06
N ALA A 206 -2.21 3.07 13.00
CA ALA A 206 -1.35 3.96 12.24
C ALA A 206 0.09 3.94 12.80
N ASN A 207 1.08 3.93 11.91
CA ASN A 207 2.48 4.12 12.28
C ASN A 207 2.83 5.60 12.40
N LYS A 208 3.74 5.92 13.32
CA LYS A 208 4.28 7.28 13.47
C LYS A 208 5.49 7.40 12.54
N ASN A 209 5.27 7.90 11.32
CA ASN A 209 6.31 8.18 10.35
C ASN A 209 5.89 9.33 9.41
N PRO A 210 6.82 9.92 8.65
CA PRO A 210 6.52 11.07 7.79
C PRO A 210 5.43 10.80 6.74
N LEU A 211 5.37 9.59 6.17
CA LEU A 211 4.32 9.21 5.21
C LEU A 211 2.93 9.25 5.86
N THR A 212 2.78 8.63 7.04
CA THR A 212 1.49 8.61 7.74
C THR A 212 1.06 10.01 8.18
N ALA A 213 2.00 10.85 8.63
CA ALA A 213 1.73 12.24 8.99
C ALA A 213 1.22 13.03 7.76
N TYR A 214 1.94 12.94 6.64
CA TYR A 214 1.52 13.57 5.38
C TYR A 214 0.15 13.09 4.89
N ILE A 215 -0.14 11.79 5.00
CA ILE A 215 -1.46 11.25 4.69
C ILE A 215 -2.55 11.82 5.61
N ALA A 216 -2.27 11.98 6.90
CA ALA A 216 -3.23 12.55 7.84
C ALA A 216 -3.61 13.99 7.45
N GLU A 217 -2.63 14.80 7.03
CA GLU A 217 -2.86 16.16 6.53
C GLU A 217 -3.74 16.16 5.27
N LEU A 218 -3.43 15.31 4.29
CA LEU A 218 -4.17 15.21 3.04
C LEU A 218 -5.62 14.71 3.22
N VAL A 219 -5.86 13.91 4.25
CA VAL A 219 -7.19 13.37 4.57
C VAL A 219 -8.06 14.38 5.31
N ALA A 220 -7.44 15.34 6.01
CA ALA A 220 -8.13 16.38 6.77
C ALA A 220 -8.60 17.57 5.91
N GLN A 221 -8.11 17.68 4.68
CA GLN A 221 -8.53 18.66 3.66
C GLN A 221 -9.83 18.23 2.98
#